data_AF-A0AAR2JZX2-F1
#
_entry.id   AF-A0AAR2JZX2-F1
#
_cell.length_a   1.000
_cell.length_b   1.000
_cell.length_c   1.000
_cell.angle_alpha   90.00
_cell.angle_beta   90.00
_cell.angle_gamma   90.00
#
_symmetry.space_group_name_H-M   'P 1'
#
loop_
_entity.id
_entity.type
_entity.pdbx_description
1 polymer ?
#
loop_
_entity_poly.entity_id
_entity_poly.type
_entity_poly.pdbx_seq_one_letter_code
_entity_poly.pdbx_strand_id
1 'polypeptide(L)'
;MFPKLIFTTFSFFFFYFFMSLIAQMSIHAFKVISSSSNTHHNITRAAVLQTSAEACRTHVLQQGGNFVPPNSLTAESLAKACLSPASASTLKSAITDISIRNAWVDGRRMFNVEYHFDDESFEQARNLITEGVSLVKASLRLKNYEYARQRLGETLHTLQDFYSHSNWIELGNRSPYSTLIKSSLPLDNLADVNTPTCSSCDGDCTGNILETIITQKKLTSGYFSLRSPNKPKGKCSHGGLGDLTSLVTPKGGINKDGTTTAHGSLHFVAADVATAATRDLLQDIREAAGNVEFLRLMGISKSSSVLCFVVDTSASMTEEIAEVKRITSYIIDSRRGTVDEPSAYILVPFSNSGFGPVYKTTDPAVFKTEVNALSAGGGGADDLEMSLSGLWLALAAAPVASEIFLFTDGEPKDAEMKSTVLALIESTKSTVNFVLTNPRSNTTRSLSNPVNQVYEDLAVASGGLGIEVPNQLLADTTSAINDTSISSLVTIFQTVRDPGTAEPFSFAVDSSVRNLTFYITGNSTQFTITAPSGQSQSSGQSDGSLAVIQSVVNFHMVQVKNSSQAGVWNIYMNSTQPYTLKVTGKSSINFQFDFVEVYQVPH
;
A
#
# COMPACT_ATOMS: atom_id res chain seq x y z
N MET A 1 -34.37 -11.48 14.00
CA MET A 1 -34.18 -12.16 12.70
C MET A 1 -32.82 -11.74 12.15
N PHE A 2 -31.77 -12.39 12.64
CA PHE A 2 -30.38 -12.27 12.16
C PHE A 2 -30.08 -13.63 11.50
N PRO A 3 -29.55 -13.67 10.26
CA PRO A 3 -28.09 -13.67 10.09
C PRO A 3 -27.61 -13.07 8.74
N LYS A 4 -26.65 -12.14 8.77
CA LYS A 4 -25.79 -11.83 7.60
C LYS A 4 -24.33 -11.48 7.95
N LEU A 5 -23.98 -11.36 9.23
CA LEU A 5 -22.63 -10.98 9.66
C LEU A 5 -21.66 -12.16 9.92
N ILE A 6 -22.11 -13.40 9.76
CA ILE A 6 -21.27 -14.59 10.06
C ILE A 6 -20.51 -15.07 8.81
N PHE A 7 -20.91 -14.71 7.59
CA PHE A 7 -20.32 -15.30 6.38
C PHE A 7 -18.97 -14.70 5.94
N THR A 8 -18.64 -13.46 6.33
CA THR A 8 -17.38 -12.81 5.91
C THR A 8 -16.21 -13.15 6.83
N THR A 9 -16.43 -13.27 8.14
CA THR A 9 -15.42 -13.71 9.10
C THR A 9 -15.17 -15.22 9.04
N PHE A 10 -16.20 -16.04 8.77
CA PHE A 10 -16.01 -17.48 8.53
C PHE A 10 -15.19 -17.75 7.26
N SER A 11 -15.37 -16.94 6.21
CA SER A 11 -14.61 -17.10 4.96
C SER A 11 -13.13 -16.72 5.13
N PHE A 12 -12.80 -15.78 6.01
CA PHE A 12 -11.41 -15.41 6.32
C PHE A 12 -10.71 -16.48 7.17
N PHE A 13 -11.39 -17.01 8.20
CA PHE A 13 -10.86 -18.06 9.06
C PHE A 13 -10.64 -19.38 8.29
N PHE A 14 -11.58 -19.76 7.42
CA PHE A 14 -11.43 -20.93 6.55
C PHE A 14 -10.32 -20.73 5.52
N PHE A 15 -10.11 -19.52 5.01
CA PHE A 15 -9.05 -19.21 4.04
C PHE A 15 -7.65 -19.29 4.65
N TYR A 16 -7.43 -18.76 5.86
CA TYR A 16 -6.15 -18.90 6.57
C TYR A 16 -5.89 -20.33 7.03
N PHE A 17 -6.92 -21.02 7.53
CA PHE A 17 -6.84 -22.44 7.89
C PHE A 17 -6.53 -23.32 6.67
N PHE A 18 -7.13 -23.03 5.51
CA PHE A 18 -6.86 -23.75 4.26
C PHE A 18 -5.48 -23.41 3.69
N MET A 19 -5.07 -22.13 3.66
CA MET A 19 -3.71 -21.74 3.24
C MET A 19 -2.62 -22.37 4.11
N SER A 20 -2.86 -22.49 5.42
CA SER A 20 -1.95 -23.20 6.33
C SER A 20 -1.87 -24.68 5.93
N LEU A 21 -3.00 -25.36 5.82
CA LEU A 21 -3.06 -26.78 5.43
C LEU A 21 -2.38 -27.03 4.07
N ILE A 22 -2.52 -26.12 3.10
CA ILE A 22 -1.91 -26.26 1.77
C ILE A 22 -0.41 -25.93 1.78
N ALA A 23 0.04 -24.98 2.61
CA ALA A 23 1.47 -24.70 2.80
C ALA A 23 2.23 -25.92 3.34
N GLN A 24 1.57 -26.79 4.11
CA GLN A 24 2.13 -28.08 4.54
C GLN A 24 2.13 -29.15 3.45
N MET A 25 1.23 -29.06 2.48
CA MET A 25 1.02 -30.11 1.49
C MET A 25 2.04 -30.09 0.35
N SER A 26 3.02 -29.18 0.29
CA SER A 26 3.99 -29.10 -0.83
C SER A 26 3.31 -29.07 -2.22
N ILE A 27 2.13 -28.44 -2.31
CA ILE A 27 1.31 -28.32 -3.54
C ILE A 27 1.66 -27.04 -4.32
N HIS A 28 2.44 -26.14 -3.74
CA HIS A 28 2.74 -24.82 -4.32
C HIS A 28 4.03 -24.82 -5.12
N ALA A 29 3.96 -24.32 -6.35
CA ALA A 29 5.10 -23.86 -7.10
C ALA A 29 5.97 -22.93 -6.24
N PHE A 30 7.29 -23.05 -6.36
CA PHE A 30 8.27 -22.22 -5.65
C PHE A 30 7.86 -21.89 -4.18
N LYS A 31 7.66 -22.94 -3.37
CA LYS A 31 7.19 -22.95 -1.97
C LYS A 31 7.03 -21.57 -1.31
N VAL A 32 5.82 -21.24 -0.86
CA VAL A 32 5.50 -19.94 -0.22
C VAL A 32 6.42 -19.59 0.97
N ILE A 33 6.82 -20.58 1.77
CA ILE A 33 7.77 -20.41 2.89
C ILE A 33 8.82 -21.52 2.80
N SER A 34 10.09 -21.16 2.57
CA SER A 34 11.20 -22.10 2.61
C SER A 34 12.53 -21.41 2.90
N SER A 35 13.37 -22.05 3.72
CA SER A 35 14.77 -21.65 3.94
C SER A 35 15.76 -22.31 2.97
N SER A 36 15.30 -23.30 2.19
CA SER A 36 16.13 -24.12 1.28
C SER A 36 15.67 -24.10 -0.18
N SER A 37 14.66 -23.28 -0.50
CA SER A 37 14.04 -23.13 -1.83
C SER A 37 13.95 -21.65 -2.21
N ASN A 38 14.05 -21.35 -3.52
CA ASN A 38 13.74 -20.02 -4.02
C ASN A 38 12.22 -19.89 -4.17
N THR A 39 11.62 -18.91 -3.49
CA THR A 39 10.16 -18.78 -3.39
C THR A 39 9.60 -17.80 -4.43
N HIS A 40 8.29 -17.85 -4.72
CA HIS A 40 7.62 -16.81 -5.52
C HIS A 40 7.91 -15.39 -5.00
N HIS A 41 7.97 -15.22 -3.68
CA HIS A 41 8.33 -13.94 -3.05
C HIS A 41 9.75 -13.50 -3.45
N ASN A 42 10.73 -14.40 -3.39
CA ASN A 42 12.12 -14.07 -3.72
C ASN A 42 12.30 -13.77 -5.21
N ILE A 43 11.68 -14.56 -6.09
CA ILE A 43 11.66 -14.33 -7.55
C ILE A 43 11.08 -12.95 -7.87
N THR A 44 9.88 -12.67 -7.32
CA THR A 44 9.17 -11.41 -7.52
C THR A 44 9.96 -10.22 -6.97
N ARG A 45 10.47 -10.33 -5.75
CA ARG A 45 11.28 -9.29 -5.10
C ARG A 45 12.53 -8.96 -5.89
N ALA A 46 13.28 -9.97 -6.34
CA ALA A 46 14.49 -9.78 -7.13
C ALA A 46 14.19 -9.03 -8.44
N ALA A 47 13.19 -9.49 -9.19
CA ALA A 47 12.80 -8.90 -10.46
C ALA A 47 12.27 -7.46 -10.32
N VAL A 48 11.44 -7.19 -9.30
CA VAL A 48 10.94 -5.84 -9.00
C VAL A 48 12.09 -4.89 -8.68
N LEU A 49 13.00 -5.29 -7.79
CA LEU A 49 14.13 -4.46 -7.40
C LEU A 49 15.06 -4.17 -8.60
N GLN A 50 15.39 -5.18 -9.40
CA GLN A 50 16.27 -5.03 -10.57
C GLN A 50 15.65 -4.11 -11.63
N THR A 51 14.40 -4.35 -12.01
CA THR A 51 13.72 -3.52 -13.03
C THR A 51 13.50 -2.09 -12.53
N SER A 52 13.19 -1.92 -11.25
CA SER A 52 13.08 -0.60 -10.61
C SER A 52 14.40 0.14 -10.58
N ALA A 53 15.53 -0.54 -10.33
CA ALA A 53 16.86 0.05 -10.38
C ALA A 53 17.19 0.60 -11.78
N GLU A 54 16.82 -0.13 -12.83
CA GLU A 54 17.02 0.32 -14.21
C GLU A 54 16.12 1.52 -14.57
N ALA A 55 14.84 1.48 -14.19
CA ALA A 55 13.90 2.59 -14.37
C ALA A 55 14.37 3.86 -13.65
N CYS A 56 14.79 3.68 -12.41
CA CYS A 56 15.32 4.71 -11.54
C CYS A 56 16.62 5.31 -12.06
N ARG A 57 17.60 4.49 -12.44
CA ARG A 57 18.85 4.96 -13.07
C ARG A 57 18.55 5.83 -14.29
N THR A 58 17.66 5.37 -15.17
CA THR A 58 17.28 6.12 -16.37
C THR A 58 16.65 7.45 -16.00
N HIS A 59 15.71 7.46 -15.06
CA HIS A 59 15.01 8.66 -14.61
C HIS A 59 15.94 9.69 -13.94
N VAL A 60 16.82 9.24 -13.03
CA VAL A 60 17.77 10.10 -12.32
C VAL A 60 18.75 10.76 -13.29
N LEU A 61 19.31 9.99 -14.24
CA LEU A 61 20.23 10.53 -15.25
C LEU A 61 19.54 11.52 -16.19
N GLN A 62 18.29 11.27 -16.59
CA GLN A 62 17.49 12.20 -17.40
C GLN A 62 17.24 13.53 -16.70
N GLN A 63 17.23 13.56 -15.37
CA GLN A 63 17.09 14.79 -14.57
C GLN A 63 18.44 15.46 -14.25
N GLY A 64 19.55 14.97 -14.81
CA GLY A 64 20.90 15.49 -14.52
C GLY A 64 21.42 15.09 -13.12
N GLY A 65 20.74 14.15 -12.45
CA GLY A 65 21.17 13.61 -11.17
C GLY A 65 22.24 12.53 -11.32
N ASN A 66 22.92 12.21 -10.21
CA ASN A 66 23.90 11.13 -10.16
C ASN A 66 23.28 9.86 -9.57
N PHE A 67 23.18 8.79 -10.37
CA PHE A 67 22.77 7.47 -9.90
C PHE A 67 24.00 6.67 -9.48
N VAL A 68 24.11 6.38 -8.18
CA VAL A 68 25.14 5.50 -7.64
C VAL A 68 24.54 4.11 -7.45
N PRO A 69 24.98 3.08 -8.22
CA PRO A 69 24.49 1.72 -8.04
C PRO A 69 24.76 1.24 -6.61
N PRO A 70 23.75 0.68 -5.92
CA PRO A 70 23.94 0.17 -4.56
C PRO A 70 24.74 -1.13 -4.56
N ASN A 71 25.60 -1.33 -3.55
CA ASN A 71 26.39 -2.56 -3.39
C ASN A 71 25.53 -3.80 -3.16
N SER A 72 24.45 -3.65 -2.38
CA SER A 72 23.41 -4.66 -2.19
C SER A 72 22.09 -4.06 -2.60
N LEU A 73 21.31 -4.77 -3.40
CA LEU A 73 20.04 -4.26 -3.90
C LEU A 73 18.91 -4.60 -2.92
N THR A 74 18.54 -3.63 -2.10
CA THR A 74 17.44 -3.68 -1.12
C THR A 74 16.47 -2.54 -1.37
N ALA A 75 15.31 -2.54 -0.71
CA ALA A 75 14.36 -1.44 -0.85
C ALA A 75 14.95 -0.10 -0.38
N GLU A 76 15.70 -0.10 0.73
CA GLU A 76 16.33 1.09 1.31
C GLU A 76 17.44 1.64 0.42
N SER A 77 18.35 0.76 -0.01
CA SER A 77 19.48 1.13 -0.85
C SER A 77 19.03 1.59 -2.24
N LEU A 78 18.00 0.96 -2.81
CA LEU A 78 17.39 1.38 -4.06
C LEU A 78 16.66 2.73 -3.91
N ALA A 79 15.80 2.88 -2.90
CA ALA A 79 15.08 4.15 -2.66
C ALA A 79 16.07 5.32 -2.48
N LYS A 80 17.18 5.09 -1.78
CA LYS A 80 18.29 6.05 -1.67
C LYS A 80 18.95 6.34 -3.02
N ALA A 81 19.27 5.32 -3.82
CA ALA A 81 19.84 5.49 -5.16
C ALA A 81 18.88 6.24 -6.11
N CYS A 82 17.57 6.16 -5.86
CA CYS A 82 16.53 6.91 -6.56
C CYS A 82 16.30 8.33 -6.05
N LEU A 83 17.17 8.82 -5.14
CA LEU A 83 17.03 10.14 -4.52
C LEU A 83 15.67 10.31 -3.82
N SER A 84 15.07 9.20 -3.38
CA SER A 84 13.75 9.15 -2.73
C SER A 84 13.77 8.20 -1.52
N PRO A 85 14.66 8.41 -0.53
CA PRO A 85 14.86 7.47 0.58
C PRO A 85 13.58 7.17 1.38
N ALA A 86 12.64 8.11 1.43
CA ALA A 86 11.32 7.95 2.05
C ALA A 86 10.49 6.82 1.41
N SER A 87 10.70 6.54 0.12
CA SER A 87 9.98 5.49 -0.61
C SER A 87 10.39 4.07 -0.22
N ALA A 88 11.36 3.89 0.69
CA ALA A 88 11.80 2.55 1.08
C ALA A 88 10.67 1.71 1.67
N SER A 89 9.80 2.31 2.49
CA SER A 89 8.65 1.63 3.12
C SER A 89 7.55 1.32 2.11
N THR A 90 7.21 2.27 1.23
CA THR A 90 6.20 2.09 0.18
C THR A 90 6.65 1.08 -0.88
N LEU A 91 7.95 1.02 -1.19
CA LEU A 91 8.54 -0.01 -2.06
C LEU A 91 8.45 -1.40 -1.43
N LYS A 92 8.75 -1.53 -0.12
CA LYS A 92 8.55 -2.80 0.60
C LYS A 92 7.09 -3.23 0.56
N SER A 93 6.17 -2.32 0.88
CA SER A 93 4.73 -2.59 0.82
C SER A 93 4.30 -3.02 -0.59
N ALA A 94 4.75 -2.34 -1.64
CA ALA A 94 4.45 -2.73 -3.02
C ALA A 94 4.96 -4.14 -3.37
N ILE A 95 6.19 -4.49 -2.97
CA ILE A 95 6.74 -5.85 -3.16
C ILE A 95 5.90 -6.88 -2.39
N THR A 96 5.52 -6.57 -1.16
CA THR A 96 4.66 -7.42 -0.33
C THR A 96 3.29 -7.62 -0.95
N ASP A 97 2.62 -6.55 -1.41
CA ASP A 97 1.31 -6.62 -2.06
C ASP A 97 1.34 -7.55 -3.29
N ILE A 98 2.32 -7.34 -4.17
CA ILE A 98 2.50 -8.15 -5.38
C ILE A 98 2.77 -9.61 -5.00
N SER A 99 3.63 -9.84 -4.00
CA SER A 99 3.99 -11.20 -3.55
C SER A 99 2.81 -11.93 -2.91
N ILE A 100 2.01 -11.24 -2.09
CA ILE A 100 0.80 -11.80 -1.47
C ILE A 100 -0.21 -12.16 -2.55
N ARG A 101 -0.41 -11.28 -3.54
CA ARG A 101 -1.37 -11.51 -4.63
C ARG A 101 -0.93 -12.63 -5.56
N ASN A 102 0.38 -12.79 -5.76
CA ASN A 102 0.96 -13.97 -6.40
C ASN A 102 0.64 -15.24 -5.59
N ALA A 103 1.01 -15.28 -4.32
CA ALA A 103 0.78 -16.44 -3.45
C ALA A 103 -0.72 -16.75 -3.20
N TRP A 104 -1.64 -15.81 -3.41
CA TRP A 104 -3.07 -16.08 -3.29
C TRP A 104 -3.64 -16.92 -4.42
N VAL A 105 -2.99 -16.95 -5.59
CA VAL A 105 -3.45 -17.73 -6.75
C VAL A 105 -3.43 -19.21 -6.41
N ASP A 106 -2.33 -19.70 -5.85
CA ASP A 106 -2.14 -21.03 -5.25
C ASP A 106 -3.32 -21.56 -4.42
N GLY A 107 -3.95 -20.71 -3.60
CA GLY A 107 -5.10 -21.09 -2.78
C GLY A 107 -6.46 -20.84 -3.45
N ARG A 108 -6.62 -19.68 -4.11
CA ARG A 108 -7.91 -19.24 -4.68
C ARG A 108 -8.21 -19.87 -6.04
N ARG A 109 -7.18 -20.30 -6.75
CA ARG A 109 -7.20 -20.85 -8.11
C ARG A 109 -6.61 -22.25 -8.18
N MET A 110 -6.43 -22.92 -7.04
CA MET A 110 -5.94 -24.29 -6.92
C MET A 110 -6.53 -25.30 -7.93
N PHE A 111 -7.81 -25.18 -8.28
CA PHE A 111 -8.49 -26.11 -9.20
C PHE A 111 -8.60 -25.57 -10.64
N ASN A 112 -8.01 -24.41 -10.92
CA ASN A 112 -7.99 -23.77 -12.22
C ASN A 112 -6.61 -24.01 -12.86
N VAL A 113 -6.48 -25.12 -13.58
CA VAL A 113 -5.22 -25.60 -14.18
C VAL A 113 -4.51 -24.55 -15.03
N GLU A 114 -5.27 -23.66 -15.66
CA GLU A 114 -4.77 -22.55 -16.48
C GLU A 114 -3.94 -21.52 -15.69
N TYR A 115 -4.14 -21.40 -14.37
CA TYR A 115 -3.34 -20.49 -13.54
C TYR A 115 -1.97 -21.08 -13.18
N HIS A 116 -1.80 -22.38 -13.32
CA HIS A 116 -0.63 -23.15 -12.89
C HIS A 116 0.12 -23.80 -14.07
N PHE A 117 -0.32 -23.55 -15.31
CA PHE A 117 0.17 -24.28 -16.50
C PHE A 117 0.01 -25.80 -16.41
N ASP A 118 -0.89 -26.29 -15.56
CA ASP A 118 -1.17 -27.72 -15.46
C ASP A 118 -2.00 -28.20 -16.66
N ASP A 119 -2.07 -29.50 -16.85
CA ASP A 119 -2.91 -30.18 -17.84
C ASP A 119 -2.67 -29.71 -19.30
N GLU A 120 -1.45 -29.24 -19.60
CA GLU A 120 -1.05 -28.68 -20.90
C GLU A 120 -1.90 -27.47 -21.35
N SER A 121 -2.47 -26.73 -20.39
CA SER A 121 -3.35 -25.55 -20.59
C SER A 121 -2.62 -24.28 -21.10
N PHE A 122 -1.60 -24.44 -21.95
CA PHE A 122 -0.68 -23.37 -22.36
C PHE A 122 -1.37 -22.17 -23.01
N GLU A 123 -2.38 -22.40 -23.84
CA GLU A 123 -3.11 -21.32 -24.53
C GLU A 123 -3.92 -20.48 -23.53
N GLN A 124 -4.66 -21.14 -22.64
CA GLN A 124 -5.45 -20.49 -21.61
C GLN A 124 -4.56 -19.73 -20.63
N ALA A 125 -3.47 -20.34 -20.19
CA ALA A 125 -2.51 -19.70 -19.29
C ALA A 125 -1.83 -18.47 -19.93
N ARG A 126 -1.48 -18.55 -21.21
CA ARG A 126 -0.96 -17.40 -21.97
C ARG A 126 -2.00 -16.28 -22.11
N ASN A 127 -3.26 -16.63 -22.33
CA ASN A 127 -4.34 -15.63 -22.38
C ASN A 127 -4.49 -14.90 -21.05
N LEU A 128 -4.42 -15.63 -19.91
CA LEU A 128 -4.41 -15.01 -18.58
C LEU A 128 -3.24 -14.05 -18.39
N ILE A 129 -2.03 -14.43 -18.81
CA ILE A 129 -0.85 -13.56 -18.69
C ILE A 129 -1.04 -12.27 -19.51
N THR A 130 -1.44 -12.41 -20.78
CA THR A 130 -1.54 -11.27 -21.70
C THR A 130 -2.72 -10.34 -21.37
N GLU A 131 -3.85 -10.87 -20.90
CA GLU A 131 -4.96 -10.09 -20.35
C GLU A 131 -4.53 -9.37 -19.06
N GLY A 132 -3.86 -10.08 -18.15
CA GLY A 132 -3.33 -9.52 -16.90
C GLY A 132 -2.41 -8.33 -17.13
N VAL A 133 -1.43 -8.47 -18.04
CA VAL A 133 -0.55 -7.36 -18.46
C VAL A 133 -1.35 -6.18 -19.03
N SER A 134 -2.37 -6.45 -19.84
CA SER A 134 -3.22 -5.41 -20.42
C SER A 134 -4.01 -4.65 -19.35
N LEU A 135 -4.53 -5.36 -18.34
CA LEU A 135 -5.19 -4.76 -17.18
C LEU A 135 -4.24 -3.92 -16.34
N VAL A 136 -3.00 -4.40 -16.11
CA VAL A 136 -1.98 -3.61 -15.40
C VAL A 136 -1.71 -2.30 -16.14
N LYS A 137 -1.44 -2.37 -17.46
CA LYS A 137 -1.20 -1.17 -18.29
C LYS A 137 -2.40 -0.22 -18.29
N ALA A 138 -3.63 -0.73 -18.38
CA ALA A 138 -4.83 0.09 -18.29
C ALA A 138 -4.99 0.78 -16.93
N SER A 139 -4.69 0.06 -15.86
CA SER A 139 -4.77 0.57 -14.49
C SER A 139 -3.73 1.66 -14.22
N LEU A 140 -2.53 1.55 -14.81
CA LEU A 140 -1.52 2.61 -14.77
C LEU A 140 -1.97 3.88 -15.47
N ARG A 141 -2.63 3.78 -16.63
CA ARG A 141 -3.21 4.95 -17.32
C ARG A 141 -4.26 5.66 -16.46
N LEU A 142 -5.02 4.89 -15.67
CA LEU A 142 -5.99 5.40 -14.70
C LEU A 142 -5.37 5.75 -13.34
N LYS A 143 -4.06 5.58 -13.17
CA LYS A 143 -3.30 5.82 -11.92
C LYS A 143 -3.84 5.02 -10.73
N ASN A 144 -4.43 3.87 -11.00
CA ASN A 144 -4.89 2.91 -10.00
C ASN A 144 -3.77 1.90 -9.72
N TYR A 145 -2.74 2.34 -8.99
CA TYR A 145 -1.56 1.52 -8.69
C TYR A 145 -1.87 0.31 -7.83
N GLU A 146 -2.84 0.42 -6.91
CA GLU A 146 -3.23 -0.68 -6.04
C GLU A 146 -3.78 -1.84 -6.87
N TYR A 147 -4.81 -1.59 -7.68
CA TYR A 147 -5.39 -2.61 -8.55
C TYR A 147 -4.36 -3.12 -9.57
N ALA A 148 -3.48 -2.26 -10.07
CA ALA A 148 -2.37 -2.66 -10.94
C ALA A 148 -1.43 -3.66 -10.25
N ARG A 149 -1.03 -3.44 -8.98
CA ARG A 149 -0.21 -4.40 -8.21
C ARG A 149 -0.93 -5.72 -7.98
N GLN A 150 -2.24 -5.67 -7.71
CA GLN A 150 -3.04 -6.89 -7.52
C GLN A 150 -3.03 -7.75 -8.78
N ARG A 151 -3.33 -7.16 -9.94
CA ARG A 151 -3.30 -7.87 -11.23
C ARG A 151 -1.90 -8.31 -11.62
N LEU A 152 -0.89 -7.51 -11.31
CA LEU A 152 0.50 -7.88 -11.54
C LEU A 152 0.86 -9.13 -10.74
N GLY A 153 0.56 -9.19 -9.44
CA GLY A 153 0.83 -10.37 -8.60
C GLY A 153 0.17 -11.63 -9.15
N GLU A 154 -1.13 -11.57 -9.48
CA GLU A 154 -1.85 -12.69 -10.09
C GLU A 154 -1.23 -13.14 -11.41
N THR A 155 -0.83 -12.20 -12.27
CA THR A 155 -0.19 -12.47 -13.57
C THR A 155 1.18 -13.12 -13.41
N LEU A 156 1.97 -12.64 -12.43
CA LEU A 156 3.31 -13.14 -12.17
C LEU A 156 3.30 -14.57 -11.65
N HIS A 157 2.29 -14.97 -10.89
CA HIS A 157 2.15 -16.35 -10.44
C HIS A 157 2.11 -17.30 -11.63
N THR A 158 1.13 -17.13 -12.52
CA THR A 158 0.98 -17.97 -13.71
C THR A 158 2.23 -17.97 -14.59
N LEU A 159 2.86 -16.81 -14.80
CA LEU A 159 4.13 -16.75 -15.55
C LEU A 159 5.27 -17.54 -14.89
N GLN A 160 5.36 -17.52 -13.56
CA GLN A 160 6.41 -18.22 -12.83
C GLN A 160 6.18 -19.74 -12.83
N ASP A 161 4.94 -20.20 -12.64
CA ASP A 161 4.55 -21.62 -12.63
C ASP A 161 4.89 -22.33 -13.93
N PHE A 162 4.85 -21.64 -15.07
CA PHE A 162 5.32 -22.21 -16.34
C PHE A 162 6.70 -22.86 -16.22
N TYR A 163 7.64 -22.22 -15.52
CA TYR A 163 9.02 -22.69 -15.44
C TYR A 163 9.19 -23.84 -14.44
N SER A 164 8.29 -23.98 -13.47
CA SER A 164 8.29 -25.10 -12.54
C SER A 164 7.47 -26.30 -13.04
N HIS A 165 6.38 -26.08 -13.77
CA HIS A 165 5.41 -27.14 -14.11
C HIS A 165 5.50 -27.63 -15.56
N SER A 166 6.21 -26.92 -16.45
CA SER A 166 6.48 -27.39 -17.81
C SER A 166 7.83 -28.08 -17.94
N ASN A 167 8.09 -28.68 -19.11
CA ASN A 167 9.40 -29.21 -19.47
C ASN A 167 10.39 -28.18 -20.05
N TRP A 168 10.14 -26.87 -19.91
CA TRP A 168 10.94 -25.83 -20.56
C TRP A 168 12.44 -25.93 -20.26
N ILE A 169 12.79 -26.23 -19.01
CA ILE A 169 14.19 -26.33 -18.55
C ILE A 169 14.84 -27.63 -19.05
N GLU A 170 14.07 -28.71 -19.09
CA GLU A 170 14.44 -30.04 -19.56
C GLU A 170 14.70 -30.04 -21.08
N LEU A 171 14.01 -29.18 -21.83
CA LEU A 171 14.32 -28.92 -23.24
C LEU A 171 15.68 -28.23 -23.46
N GLY A 172 16.39 -27.86 -22.38
CA GLY A 172 17.69 -27.21 -22.41
C GLY A 172 17.62 -25.68 -22.46
N ASN A 173 16.43 -25.10 -22.34
CA ASN A 173 16.28 -23.65 -22.36
C ASN A 173 16.76 -23.03 -21.04
N ARG A 174 17.44 -21.89 -21.14
CA ARG A 174 17.96 -21.10 -20.02
C ARG A 174 17.57 -19.62 -20.12
N SER A 175 16.66 -19.31 -21.04
CA SER A 175 16.14 -17.95 -21.27
C SER A 175 14.62 -17.96 -21.20
N PRO A 176 13.98 -16.81 -20.90
CA PRO A 176 12.53 -16.70 -20.84
C PRO A 176 11.85 -17.07 -22.17
N TYR A 177 10.69 -17.71 -22.08
CA TYR A 177 9.85 -17.98 -23.24
C TYR A 177 9.00 -16.75 -23.58
N SER A 178 9.58 -15.83 -24.37
CA SER A 178 8.94 -14.53 -24.67
C SER A 178 7.54 -14.62 -25.29
N THR A 179 7.17 -15.76 -25.90
CA THR A 179 5.82 -16.04 -26.42
C THR A 179 4.74 -15.92 -25.34
N LEU A 180 5.05 -16.23 -24.08
CA LEU A 180 4.08 -16.15 -22.97
C LEU A 180 3.63 -14.71 -22.69
N ILE A 181 4.48 -13.73 -22.96
CA ILE A 181 4.22 -12.30 -22.71
C ILE A 181 3.71 -11.62 -23.99
N LYS A 182 4.22 -12.02 -25.16
CA LYS A 182 3.91 -11.37 -26.45
C LYS A 182 2.90 -12.21 -27.22
N SER A 183 1.62 -11.84 -27.17
CA SER A 183 0.51 -12.55 -27.87
C SER A 183 0.70 -12.66 -29.39
N SER A 184 1.47 -11.77 -30.00
CA SER A 184 1.77 -11.78 -31.44
C SER A 184 2.73 -12.89 -31.88
N LEU A 185 3.49 -13.49 -30.96
CA LEU A 185 4.37 -14.62 -31.28
C LEU A 185 3.58 -15.93 -31.36
N PRO A 186 3.98 -16.90 -32.17
CA PRO A 186 3.28 -18.18 -32.21
C PRO A 186 3.61 -19.04 -30.98
N LEU A 187 2.60 -19.76 -30.48
CA LEU A 187 2.73 -20.78 -29.43
C LEU A 187 2.75 -22.15 -30.10
N ASP A 188 3.96 -22.61 -30.42
CA ASP A 188 4.18 -23.75 -31.30
C ASP A 188 4.75 -24.97 -30.56
N ASN A 189 4.74 -26.09 -31.27
CA ASN A 189 5.38 -27.35 -30.88
C ASN A 189 4.86 -27.92 -29.55
N LEU A 190 3.56 -27.76 -29.28
CA LEU A 190 2.90 -28.36 -28.13
C LEU A 190 2.74 -29.87 -28.32
N ALA A 191 2.84 -30.63 -27.24
CA ALA A 191 2.40 -32.01 -27.22
C ALA A 191 0.86 -32.05 -27.24
N ASP A 192 0.26 -32.72 -28.23
CA ASP A 192 -1.19 -32.95 -28.22
C ASP A 192 -1.58 -34.01 -27.19
N VAL A 193 -2.86 -34.08 -26.84
CA VAL A 193 -3.40 -34.99 -25.81
C VAL A 193 -3.04 -36.47 -26.00
N ASN A 194 -2.80 -36.91 -27.23
CA ASN A 194 -2.48 -38.30 -27.56
C ASN A 194 -0.98 -38.57 -27.69
N THR A 195 -0.14 -37.52 -27.70
CA THR A 195 1.32 -37.65 -27.69
C THR A 195 1.79 -38.06 -26.28
N PRO A 196 2.36 -39.26 -26.09
CA PRO A 196 2.95 -39.66 -24.81
C PRO A 196 4.16 -38.76 -24.48
N THR A 197 4.27 -38.32 -23.24
CA THR A 197 5.31 -37.37 -22.82
C THR A 197 6.22 -37.86 -21.70
N CYS A 198 5.77 -38.81 -20.86
CA CYS A 198 6.57 -39.34 -19.76
C CYS A 198 6.55 -40.88 -19.67
N SER A 199 7.59 -41.40 -19.04
CA SER A 199 7.68 -42.75 -18.48
C SER A 199 7.51 -42.70 -16.95
N SER A 200 7.23 -43.85 -16.32
CA SER A 200 7.06 -43.90 -14.85
C SER A 200 8.40 -43.75 -14.12
N CYS A 201 8.39 -43.05 -12.99
CA CYS A 201 9.50 -42.92 -12.05
C CYS A 201 9.00 -42.97 -10.61
N ASP A 202 9.90 -43.27 -9.67
CA ASP A 202 9.65 -43.27 -8.22
C ASP A 202 10.66 -42.35 -7.52
N GLY A 203 10.20 -41.23 -6.96
CA GLY A 203 11.06 -40.26 -6.27
C GLY A 203 11.71 -39.26 -7.23
N ASP A 204 13.02 -39.40 -7.47
CA ASP A 204 13.75 -38.58 -8.46
C ASP A 204 13.35 -39.01 -9.87
N CYS A 205 12.71 -38.10 -10.58
CA CYS A 205 12.14 -38.31 -11.90
C CYS A 205 13.03 -37.75 -13.01
N THR A 206 14.29 -37.43 -12.71
CA THR A 206 15.27 -36.98 -13.71
C THR A 206 15.33 -37.97 -14.88
N GLY A 207 14.92 -37.50 -16.07
CA GLY A 207 14.92 -38.29 -17.30
C GLY A 207 13.63 -39.09 -17.56
N ASN A 208 12.56 -38.87 -16.80
CA ASN A 208 11.27 -39.53 -17.07
C ASN A 208 10.58 -39.00 -18.35
N ILE A 209 10.89 -37.78 -18.79
CA ILE A 209 10.41 -37.20 -20.05
C ILE A 209 10.97 -37.99 -21.22
N LEU A 210 10.11 -38.42 -22.14
CA LEU A 210 10.51 -39.29 -23.25
C LEU A 210 11.50 -38.59 -24.18
N GLU A 211 12.51 -39.33 -24.64
CA GLU A 211 13.54 -38.84 -25.55
C GLU A 211 12.95 -38.22 -26.83
N THR A 212 11.83 -38.75 -27.32
CA THR A 212 11.10 -38.20 -28.47
C THR A 212 10.59 -36.78 -28.22
N ILE A 213 10.16 -36.46 -27.00
CA ILE A 213 9.74 -35.10 -26.62
C ILE A 213 10.94 -34.16 -26.58
N ILE A 214 12.05 -34.60 -25.97
CA ILE A 214 13.28 -33.81 -25.87
C ILE A 214 13.89 -33.51 -27.25
N THR A 215 14.00 -34.54 -28.10
CA THR A 215 14.59 -34.42 -29.45
C THR A 215 13.72 -33.60 -30.39
N GLN A 216 12.40 -33.75 -30.32
CA GLN A 216 11.46 -32.95 -31.12
C GLN A 216 11.19 -31.56 -30.52
N LYS A 217 11.74 -31.26 -29.33
CA LYS A 217 11.52 -30.01 -28.59
C LYS A 217 10.05 -29.73 -28.26
N LYS A 218 9.24 -30.78 -28.10
CA LYS A 218 7.81 -30.64 -27.81
C LYS A 218 7.61 -30.11 -26.39
N LEU A 219 6.76 -29.09 -26.25
CA LEU A 219 6.38 -28.49 -24.97
C LEU A 219 5.25 -29.29 -24.33
N THR A 220 5.40 -29.64 -23.04
CA THR A 220 4.42 -30.37 -22.23
C THR A 220 4.50 -29.87 -20.79
N SER A 221 3.44 -30.08 -20.02
CA SER A 221 3.38 -29.78 -18.58
C SER A 221 2.73 -30.92 -17.80
N GLY A 222 2.83 -30.83 -16.47
CA GLY A 222 2.29 -31.85 -15.58
C GLY A 222 0.77 -31.79 -15.51
N TYR A 223 0.13 -32.95 -15.49
CA TYR A 223 -1.28 -33.04 -15.11
C TYR A 223 -1.43 -33.06 -13.60
N PHE A 224 -2.38 -32.31 -13.04
CA PHE A 224 -2.57 -32.20 -11.60
C PHE A 224 -4.02 -32.37 -11.18
N SER A 225 -4.25 -33.17 -10.14
CA SER A 225 -5.58 -33.22 -9.52
C SER A 225 -5.55 -33.79 -8.11
N LEU A 226 -6.21 -33.09 -7.18
CA LEU A 226 -6.46 -33.58 -5.81
C LEU A 226 -7.71 -34.46 -5.71
N ARG A 227 -8.51 -34.56 -6.77
CA ARG A 227 -9.85 -35.19 -6.75
C ARG A 227 -9.98 -36.37 -7.67
N SER A 228 -9.12 -36.48 -8.68
CA SER A 228 -9.18 -37.54 -9.67
C SER A 228 -7.79 -38.06 -10.00
N PRO A 229 -7.59 -39.37 -10.10
CA PRO A 229 -6.33 -39.92 -10.59
C PRO A 229 -6.22 -39.87 -12.12
N ASN A 230 -7.24 -39.35 -12.81
CA ASN A 230 -7.33 -39.38 -14.26
C ASN A 230 -6.38 -38.37 -14.91
N LYS A 231 -5.57 -38.85 -15.86
CA LYS A 231 -4.83 -38.04 -16.83
C LYS A 231 -4.74 -38.81 -18.17
N PRO A 232 -4.52 -38.15 -19.31
CA PRO A 232 -4.40 -38.84 -20.59
C PRO A 232 -3.24 -39.84 -20.60
N LYS A 233 -3.40 -40.92 -21.37
CA LYS A 233 -2.44 -42.02 -21.40
C LYS A 233 -1.07 -41.53 -21.88
N GLY A 234 -0.03 -41.82 -21.10
CA GLY A 234 1.35 -41.46 -21.43
C GLY A 234 1.75 -40.05 -21.03
N LYS A 235 0.84 -39.25 -20.43
CA LYS A 235 1.15 -37.89 -19.98
C LYS A 235 1.86 -37.84 -18.64
N CYS A 236 2.72 -36.85 -18.49
CA CYS A 236 3.38 -36.53 -17.23
C CYS A 236 2.36 -36.10 -16.18
N SER A 237 2.55 -36.52 -14.94
CA SER A 237 1.92 -35.83 -13.81
C SER A 237 2.72 -34.59 -13.44
N HIS A 238 2.07 -33.68 -12.73
CA HIS A 238 2.75 -32.65 -11.99
C HIS A 238 3.64 -33.28 -10.91
N GLY A 239 3.06 -34.20 -10.12
CA GLY A 239 3.70 -34.82 -8.97
C GLY A 239 3.51 -34.01 -7.69
N GLY A 240 4.20 -34.41 -6.63
CA GLY A 240 4.07 -33.77 -5.31
C GLY A 240 3.05 -34.47 -4.40
N LEU A 241 3.00 -34.02 -3.16
CA LEU A 241 2.16 -34.63 -2.14
C LEU A 241 0.69 -34.22 -2.39
N GLY A 242 -0.17 -35.22 -2.59
CA GLY A 242 -1.61 -35.02 -2.84
C GLY A 242 -2.04 -35.07 -4.30
N ASP A 243 -1.12 -35.00 -5.28
CA ASP A 243 -1.46 -35.15 -6.69
C ASP A 243 -1.85 -36.61 -7.00
N LEU A 244 -3.15 -36.87 -7.13
CA LEU A 244 -3.69 -38.22 -7.39
C LEU A 244 -3.33 -38.72 -8.78
N THR A 245 -3.05 -37.82 -9.74
CA THR A 245 -2.68 -38.23 -11.09
C THR A 245 -1.33 -38.95 -11.11
N SER A 246 -0.43 -38.63 -10.15
CA SER A 246 0.90 -39.24 -10.00
C SER A 246 0.86 -40.73 -9.65
N LEU A 247 -0.30 -41.22 -9.18
CA LEU A 247 -0.54 -42.62 -8.83
C LEU A 247 -0.85 -43.50 -10.06
N VAL A 248 -1.17 -42.88 -11.20
CA VAL A 248 -1.52 -43.56 -12.45
C VAL A 248 -0.36 -43.48 -13.44
N THR A 249 -0.17 -44.56 -14.21
CA THR A 249 0.92 -44.65 -15.19
C THR A 249 0.74 -43.63 -16.32
N PRO A 250 1.78 -42.87 -16.70
CA PRO A 250 3.14 -42.83 -16.12
C PRO A 250 3.19 -42.23 -14.72
N LYS A 251 3.75 -42.95 -13.73
CA LYS A 251 3.83 -42.50 -12.32
C LYS A 251 4.94 -41.48 -12.11
N GLY A 252 4.86 -40.73 -11.01
CA GLY A 252 5.85 -39.71 -10.63
C GLY A 252 5.40 -38.31 -11.02
N GLY A 253 6.30 -37.45 -11.51
CA GLY A 253 5.94 -36.09 -11.92
C GLY A 253 7.08 -35.34 -12.61
N ILE A 254 6.84 -34.06 -12.94
CA ILE A 254 7.84 -33.20 -13.60
C ILE A 254 8.06 -31.85 -12.90
N ASN A 255 7.38 -31.59 -11.78
CA ASN A 255 7.47 -30.27 -11.14
C ASN A 255 8.85 -29.98 -10.53
N LYS A 256 9.16 -28.70 -10.44
CA LYS A 256 10.41 -28.14 -9.92
C LYS A 256 10.14 -27.18 -8.74
N ASP A 257 9.08 -27.43 -7.98
CA ASP A 257 8.56 -26.50 -6.98
C ASP A 257 9.47 -26.31 -5.77
N GLY A 258 10.31 -27.32 -5.51
CA GLY A 258 11.36 -27.24 -4.53
C GLY A 258 12.48 -28.22 -4.82
N THR A 259 13.56 -28.10 -4.07
CA THR A 259 14.78 -28.92 -4.25
C THR A 259 14.57 -30.42 -4.02
N THR A 260 13.46 -30.82 -3.38
CA THR A 260 13.13 -32.21 -3.04
C THR A 260 11.99 -32.79 -3.87
N THR A 261 11.51 -32.08 -4.90
CA THR A 261 10.42 -32.56 -5.75
C THR A 261 10.93 -33.39 -6.92
N ALA A 262 10.01 -33.89 -7.76
CA ALA A 262 10.31 -34.86 -8.82
C ALA A 262 11.49 -34.43 -9.71
N HIS A 263 11.54 -33.15 -10.11
CA HIS A 263 12.62 -32.55 -10.88
C HIS A 263 13.37 -31.48 -10.07
N GLY A 264 13.42 -31.62 -8.74
CA GLY A 264 13.95 -30.62 -7.82
C GLY A 264 15.42 -30.23 -8.07
N SER A 265 16.20 -31.08 -8.74
CA SER A 265 17.57 -30.76 -9.19
C SER A 265 17.63 -29.56 -10.15
N LEU A 266 16.53 -29.25 -10.83
CA LEU A 266 16.39 -28.12 -11.75
C LEU A 266 15.73 -26.89 -11.10
N HIS A 267 15.36 -26.95 -9.82
CA HIS A 267 14.62 -25.89 -9.11
C HIS A 267 15.26 -24.51 -9.24
N PHE A 268 16.56 -24.39 -8.95
CA PHE A 268 17.25 -23.10 -9.01
C PHE A 268 17.36 -22.57 -10.45
N VAL A 269 17.55 -23.45 -11.43
CA VAL A 269 17.58 -23.07 -12.85
C VAL A 269 16.21 -22.56 -13.29
N ALA A 270 15.13 -23.25 -12.89
CA ALA A 270 13.77 -22.81 -13.15
C ALA A 270 13.48 -21.45 -12.50
N ALA A 271 13.90 -21.26 -11.24
CA ALA A 271 13.71 -20.01 -10.51
C ALA A 271 14.49 -18.84 -11.15
N ASP A 272 15.70 -19.08 -11.64
CA ASP A 272 16.50 -18.06 -12.33
C ASP A 272 15.83 -17.62 -13.64
N VAL A 273 15.33 -18.58 -14.43
CA VAL A 273 14.61 -18.28 -15.67
C VAL A 273 13.25 -17.61 -15.38
N ALA A 274 12.54 -18.03 -14.34
CA ALA A 274 11.30 -17.38 -13.88
C ALA A 274 11.55 -15.94 -13.41
N THR A 275 12.68 -15.68 -12.76
CA THR A 275 13.11 -14.32 -12.38
C THR A 275 13.39 -13.47 -13.62
N ALA A 276 14.09 -14.02 -14.60
CA ALA A 276 14.34 -13.34 -15.88
C ALA A 276 13.02 -13.06 -16.64
N ALA A 277 12.08 -14.00 -16.67
CA ALA A 277 10.79 -13.83 -17.32
C ALA A 277 9.92 -12.77 -16.61
N THR A 278 9.95 -12.77 -15.27
CA THR A 278 9.30 -11.74 -14.45
C THR A 278 9.87 -10.36 -14.81
N ARG A 279 11.18 -10.24 -15.00
CA ARG A 279 11.81 -8.99 -15.47
C ARG A 279 11.36 -8.60 -16.88
N ASP A 280 11.29 -9.53 -17.82
CA ASP A 280 10.83 -9.24 -19.18
C ASP A 280 9.38 -8.70 -19.18
N LEU A 281 8.50 -9.26 -18.35
CA LEU A 281 7.13 -8.78 -18.19
C LEU A 281 7.09 -7.38 -17.55
N LEU A 282 7.88 -7.16 -16.49
CA LEU A 282 7.98 -5.83 -15.86
C LEU A 282 8.56 -4.78 -16.82
N GLN A 283 9.51 -5.17 -17.67
CA GLN A 283 10.10 -4.31 -18.69
C GLN A 283 9.07 -3.93 -19.76
N ASP A 284 8.22 -4.87 -20.21
CA ASP A 284 7.11 -4.57 -21.13
C ASP A 284 6.09 -3.59 -20.52
N ILE A 285 5.77 -3.72 -19.23
CA ILE A 285 4.92 -2.75 -18.51
C ILE A 285 5.61 -1.38 -18.43
N ARG A 286 6.91 -1.37 -18.07
CA ARG A 286 7.72 -0.15 -17.97
C ARG A 286 7.81 0.60 -19.29
N GLU A 287 8.01 -0.10 -20.40
CA GLU A 287 8.08 0.51 -21.73
C GLU A 287 6.76 1.16 -22.13
N ALA A 288 5.62 0.53 -21.78
CA ALA A 288 4.31 1.09 -22.05
C ALA A 288 3.95 2.29 -21.15
N ALA A 289 4.38 2.29 -19.89
CA ALA A 289 4.02 3.29 -18.89
C ALA A 289 5.02 4.46 -18.78
N GLY A 290 6.28 4.23 -19.16
CA GLY A 290 7.40 5.14 -18.88
C GLY A 290 7.98 4.96 -17.48
N ASN A 291 9.20 5.46 -17.27
CA ASN A 291 9.95 5.24 -16.02
C ASN A 291 9.24 5.82 -14.78
N VAL A 292 8.58 6.98 -14.89
CA VAL A 292 7.92 7.63 -13.76
C VAL A 292 6.73 6.82 -13.25
N GLU A 293 5.83 6.44 -14.15
CA GLU A 293 4.63 5.67 -13.78
C GLU A 293 4.99 4.25 -13.33
N PHE A 294 6.02 3.65 -13.93
CA PHE A 294 6.55 2.37 -13.45
C PHE A 294 7.12 2.47 -12.02
N LEU A 295 7.90 3.51 -11.72
CA LEU A 295 8.41 3.71 -10.35
C LEU A 295 7.26 3.91 -9.36
N ARG A 296 6.22 4.68 -9.73
CA ARG A 296 5.01 4.85 -8.90
C ARG A 296 4.26 3.52 -8.68
N LEU A 297 4.16 2.66 -9.69
CA LEU A 297 3.66 1.29 -9.52
C LEU A 297 4.43 0.54 -8.44
N MET A 298 5.76 0.68 -8.42
CA MET A 298 6.64 0.05 -7.44
C MET A 298 6.70 0.80 -6.10
N GLY A 299 5.87 1.82 -5.91
CA GLY A 299 5.85 2.61 -4.67
C GLY A 299 7.04 3.55 -4.52
N ILE A 300 7.82 3.79 -5.58
CA ILE A 300 8.91 4.77 -5.62
C ILE A 300 8.40 6.05 -6.23
N SER A 301 8.40 7.12 -5.45
CA SER A 301 7.96 8.45 -5.88
C SER A 301 8.80 9.52 -5.19
N LYS A 302 8.93 10.69 -5.82
CA LYS A 302 9.68 11.82 -5.23
C LYS A 302 9.15 12.19 -3.85
N SER A 303 7.83 12.08 -3.67
CA SER A 303 7.11 12.24 -2.41
C SER A 303 6.14 11.08 -2.24
N SER A 304 6.07 10.50 -1.04
CA SER A 304 5.03 9.52 -0.70
C SER A 304 3.71 10.18 -0.26
N SER A 305 3.67 11.52 -0.13
CA SER A 305 2.49 12.23 0.33
C SER A 305 1.44 12.36 -0.77
N VAL A 306 0.17 12.44 -0.35
CA VAL A 306 -0.99 12.79 -1.16
C VAL A 306 -1.63 14.00 -0.52
N LEU A 307 -2.15 14.93 -1.32
CA LEU A 307 -2.97 16.02 -0.80
C LEU A 307 -4.44 15.69 -1.03
N CYS A 308 -5.17 15.35 0.03
CA CYS A 308 -6.56 14.93 -0.03
C CYS A 308 -7.46 15.87 0.77
N PHE A 309 -8.32 16.62 0.08
CA PHE A 309 -9.24 17.59 0.67
C PHE A 309 -10.70 17.14 0.51
N VAL A 310 -11.43 17.18 1.62
CA VAL A 310 -12.87 16.92 1.69
C VAL A 310 -13.51 18.23 2.13
N VAL A 311 -14.26 18.87 1.25
CA VAL A 311 -14.61 20.29 1.43
C VAL A 311 -16.12 20.45 1.40
N ASP A 312 -16.65 21.00 2.47
CA ASP A 312 -18.03 21.46 2.51
C ASP A 312 -18.24 22.64 1.55
N THR A 313 -19.26 22.52 0.70
CA THR A 313 -19.64 23.50 -0.31
C THR A 313 -21.01 24.13 -0.03
N SER A 314 -21.52 24.01 1.20
CA SER A 314 -22.73 24.69 1.66
C SER A 314 -22.64 26.21 1.50
N ALA A 315 -23.78 26.90 1.58
CA ALA A 315 -23.84 28.35 1.39
C ALA A 315 -23.03 29.14 2.45
N SER A 316 -22.90 28.61 3.68
CA SER A 316 -22.17 29.25 4.78
C SER A 316 -20.66 29.22 4.60
N MET A 317 -20.13 28.22 3.88
CA MET A 317 -18.69 28.00 3.63
C MET A 317 -18.01 29.01 2.67
N THR A 318 -18.62 30.18 2.40
CA THR A 318 -18.12 31.13 1.39
C THR A 318 -16.71 31.64 1.72
N GLU A 319 -16.44 31.99 2.98
CA GLU A 319 -15.15 32.52 3.41
C GLU A 319 -14.09 31.40 3.50
N GLU A 320 -14.51 30.24 4.00
CA GLU A 320 -13.71 29.05 4.18
C GLU A 320 -13.23 28.49 2.84
N ILE A 321 -14.10 28.43 1.82
CA ILE A 321 -13.73 27.97 0.49
C ILE A 321 -12.67 28.91 -0.13
N ALA A 322 -12.77 30.22 0.08
CA ALA A 322 -11.74 31.15 -0.37
C ALA A 322 -10.39 30.83 0.28
N GLU A 323 -10.40 30.47 1.55
CA GLU A 323 -9.19 30.10 2.29
C GLU A 323 -8.65 28.72 1.89
N VAL A 324 -9.51 27.72 1.67
CA VAL A 324 -9.14 26.42 1.10
C VAL A 324 -8.43 26.61 -0.25
N LYS A 325 -8.95 27.49 -1.12
CA LYS A 325 -8.29 27.83 -2.39
C LYS A 325 -6.90 28.44 -2.19
N ARG A 326 -6.76 29.35 -1.22
CA ARG A 326 -5.49 30.01 -0.87
C ARG A 326 -4.47 29.01 -0.32
N ILE A 327 -4.85 28.20 0.66
CA ILE A 327 -4.00 27.17 1.29
C ILE A 327 -3.58 26.12 0.26
N THR A 328 -4.52 25.65 -0.58
CA THR A 328 -4.22 24.73 -1.68
C THR A 328 -3.13 25.28 -2.59
N SER A 329 -3.30 26.54 -3.03
CA SER A 329 -2.34 27.19 -3.91
C SER A 329 -0.98 27.33 -3.24
N TYR A 330 -0.94 27.74 -1.97
CA TYR A 330 0.30 27.85 -1.20
C TYR A 330 1.03 26.50 -1.06
N ILE A 331 0.32 25.43 -0.69
CA ILE A 331 0.90 24.10 -0.54
C ILE A 331 1.47 23.60 -1.87
N ILE A 332 0.73 23.76 -2.96
CA ILE A 332 1.18 23.31 -4.28
C ILE A 332 2.39 24.12 -4.75
N ASP A 333 2.31 25.44 -4.67
CA ASP A 333 3.35 26.32 -5.21
C ASP A 333 4.65 26.21 -4.39
N SER A 334 4.55 25.99 -3.06
CA SER A 334 5.72 25.80 -2.19
C SER A 334 6.40 24.45 -2.36
N ARG A 335 5.69 23.42 -2.86
CA ARG A 335 6.19 22.05 -2.95
C ARG A 335 6.52 21.59 -4.34
N ARG A 336 5.96 22.21 -5.38
CA ARG A 336 6.15 21.81 -6.77
C ARG A 336 7.64 21.71 -7.11
N GLY A 337 8.07 20.57 -7.64
CA GLY A 337 9.46 20.29 -7.98
C GLY A 337 10.36 19.91 -6.80
N THR A 338 9.85 19.90 -5.56
CA THR A 338 10.59 19.47 -4.36
C THR A 338 10.30 17.99 -4.04
N VAL A 339 11.00 17.45 -3.04
CA VAL A 339 10.74 16.10 -2.50
C VAL A 339 9.40 16.01 -1.75
N ASP A 340 8.75 17.14 -1.47
CA ASP A 340 7.47 17.20 -0.77
C ASP A 340 6.29 17.40 -1.75
N GLU A 341 6.53 17.47 -3.07
CA GLU A 341 5.45 17.56 -4.09
C GLU A 341 4.52 16.35 -4.04
N PRO A 342 3.22 16.50 -3.73
CA PRO A 342 2.31 15.36 -3.62
C PRO A 342 2.30 14.44 -4.85
N SER A 343 2.30 13.13 -4.59
CA SER A 343 2.23 12.09 -5.62
C SER A 343 0.89 12.04 -6.35
N ALA A 344 -0.17 12.48 -5.66
CA ALA A 344 -1.52 12.66 -6.18
C ALA A 344 -2.24 13.76 -5.39
N TYR A 345 -3.31 14.28 -6.00
CA TYR A 345 -4.19 15.28 -5.43
C TYR A 345 -5.63 14.78 -5.53
N ILE A 346 -6.38 14.84 -4.44
CA ILE A 346 -7.74 14.34 -4.33
C ILE A 346 -8.63 15.43 -3.73
N LEU A 347 -9.79 15.66 -4.32
CA LEU A 347 -10.81 16.60 -3.84
C LEU A 347 -12.16 15.88 -3.81
N VAL A 348 -12.88 16.01 -2.70
CA VAL A 348 -14.26 15.51 -2.56
C VAL A 348 -15.12 16.64 -1.99
N PRO A 349 -15.94 17.33 -2.81
CA PRO A 349 -16.90 18.30 -2.31
C PRO A 349 -18.09 17.60 -1.64
N PHE A 350 -18.75 18.24 -0.68
CA PHE A 350 -20.02 17.77 -0.12
C PHE A 350 -20.90 18.93 0.37
N SER A 351 -22.17 18.66 0.59
CA SER A 351 -23.15 19.57 1.19
C SER A 351 -24.31 18.77 1.81
N ASN A 352 -25.29 19.45 2.41
CA ASN A 352 -26.50 18.85 2.94
C ASN A 352 -27.39 18.17 1.89
N SER A 353 -27.18 18.48 0.61
CA SER A 353 -27.95 17.95 -0.52
C SER A 353 -27.27 16.77 -1.24
N GLY A 354 -26.01 16.49 -0.93
CA GLY A 354 -25.24 15.40 -1.56
C GLY A 354 -23.73 15.53 -1.37
N PHE A 355 -22.98 14.53 -1.84
CA PHE A 355 -21.54 14.43 -1.67
C PHE A 355 -20.87 13.88 -2.94
N GLY A 356 -19.62 14.28 -3.18
CA GLY A 356 -18.85 13.96 -4.37
C GLY A 356 -19.22 14.79 -5.61
N PRO A 357 -18.73 14.41 -6.80
CA PRO A 357 -17.92 13.22 -7.08
C PRO A 357 -16.48 13.34 -6.54
N VAL A 358 -15.75 12.21 -6.52
CA VAL A 358 -14.31 12.23 -6.25
C VAL A 358 -13.58 12.78 -7.47
N TYR A 359 -12.78 13.81 -7.24
CA TYR A 359 -11.80 14.27 -8.20
C TYR A 359 -10.40 13.79 -7.82
N LYS A 360 -9.65 13.21 -8.77
CA LYS A 360 -8.28 12.72 -8.55
C LYS A 360 -7.38 13.03 -9.74
N THR A 361 -6.23 13.64 -9.46
CA THR A 361 -5.22 13.95 -10.49
C THR A 361 -3.81 13.83 -9.90
N THR A 362 -2.80 13.87 -10.77
CA THR A 362 -1.39 14.04 -10.36
C THR A 362 -0.78 15.30 -10.96
N ASP A 363 -1.60 16.09 -11.65
CA ASP A 363 -1.17 17.36 -12.23
C ASP A 363 -1.59 18.49 -11.26
N PRO A 364 -0.63 19.22 -10.68
CA PRO A 364 -0.92 20.29 -9.73
C PRO A 364 -1.74 21.43 -10.34
N ALA A 365 -1.56 21.77 -11.62
CA ALA A 365 -2.29 22.86 -12.26
C ALA A 365 -3.76 22.49 -12.47
N VAL A 366 -3.98 21.24 -12.86
CA VAL A 366 -5.31 20.64 -13.02
C VAL A 366 -6.04 20.59 -11.66
N PHE A 367 -5.35 20.21 -10.58
CA PHE A 367 -5.94 20.24 -9.24
C PHE A 367 -6.28 21.66 -8.75
N LYS A 368 -5.38 22.64 -8.95
CA LYS A 368 -5.66 24.06 -8.63
C LYS A 368 -6.90 24.55 -9.37
N THR A 369 -7.10 24.11 -10.61
CA THR A 369 -8.26 24.49 -11.42
C THR A 369 -9.56 23.99 -10.79
N GLU A 370 -9.63 22.71 -10.40
CA GLU A 370 -10.83 22.17 -9.73
C GLU A 370 -11.10 22.82 -8.38
N VAL A 371 -10.06 23.00 -7.56
CA VAL A 371 -10.25 23.66 -6.26
C VAL A 371 -10.72 25.10 -6.45
N ASN A 372 -10.21 25.82 -7.44
CA ASN A 372 -10.67 27.17 -7.76
C ASN A 372 -12.11 27.21 -8.31
N ALA A 373 -12.59 26.11 -8.90
CA ALA A 373 -13.96 25.96 -9.37
C ALA A 373 -14.97 25.69 -8.25
N LEU A 374 -14.52 25.35 -7.03
CA LEU A 374 -15.40 25.25 -5.86
C LEU A 374 -16.16 26.56 -5.65
N SER A 375 -17.45 26.46 -5.39
CA SER A 375 -18.31 27.59 -5.05
C SER A 375 -19.18 27.20 -3.87
N ALA A 376 -19.33 28.10 -2.90
CA ALA A 376 -20.38 27.96 -1.90
C ALA A 376 -21.73 28.03 -2.62
N GLY A 377 -22.50 26.96 -2.52
CA GLY A 377 -23.74 26.80 -3.26
C GLY A 377 -24.31 25.41 -3.07
N GLY A 378 -25.59 25.33 -2.75
CA GLY A 378 -26.23 24.11 -2.26
C GLY A 378 -26.69 24.32 -0.82
N GLY A 379 -27.91 23.90 -0.53
CA GLY A 379 -28.55 24.13 0.76
C GLY A 379 -30.00 23.68 0.77
N GLY A 380 -30.31 22.63 1.53
CA GLY A 380 -31.59 22.43 2.20
C GLY A 380 -31.76 23.38 3.40
N ALA A 381 -32.86 23.24 4.13
CA ALA A 381 -33.23 24.15 5.22
C ALA A 381 -32.48 23.89 6.55
N ASP A 382 -31.62 22.86 6.62
CA ASP A 382 -30.88 22.45 7.81
C ASP A 382 -29.37 22.73 7.71
N ASP A 383 -28.75 23.05 8.86
CA ASP A 383 -27.31 23.32 9.02
C ASP A 383 -26.48 22.00 9.17
N LEU A 384 -27.01 20.87 8.67
CA LEU A 384 -26.42 19.53 8.81
C LEU A 384 -25.86 19.03 7.48
N GLU A 385 -24.66 18.44 7.49
CA GLU A 385 -23.87 18.19 6.27
C GLU A 385 -23.57 16.71 6.02
N MET A 386 -23.47 16.28 4.76
CA MET A 386 -23.14 14.88 4.38
C MET A 386 -21.63 14.59 4.48
N SER A 387 -21.01 15.05 5.57
CA SER A 387 -19.55 15.09 5.73
C SER A 387 -18.93 13.71 5.89
N LEU A 388 -19.60 12.76 6.57
CA LEU A 388 -19.07 11.40 6.74
C LEU A 388 -19.13 10.59 5.45
N SER A 389 -20.14 10.80 4.61
CA SER A 389 -20.22 10.23 3.26
C SER A 389 -19.12 10.77 2.35
N GLY A 390 -18.87 12.09 2.40
CA GLY A 390 -17.74 12.71 1.71
C GLY A 390 -16.39 12.15 2.16
N LEU A 391 -16.20 11.99 3.47
CA LEU A 391 -15.00 11.38 4.03
C LEU A 391 -14.83 9.92 3.63
N TRP A 392 -15.92 9.15 3.59
CA TRP A 392 -15.91 7.76 3.14
C TRP A 392 -15.42 7.65 1.68
N LEU A 393 -15.90 8.52 0.78
CA LEU A 393 -15.42 8.57 -0.60
C LEU A 393 -13.92 8.90 -0.68
N ALA A 394 -13.46 9.86 0.13
CA ALA A 394 -12.06 10.26 0.16
C ALA A 394 -11.15 9.12 0.62
N LEU A 395 -11.51 8.44 1.72
CA LEU A 395 -10.79 7.28 2.24
C LEU A 395 -10.76 6.12 1.23
N ALA A 396 -11.83 5.91 0.47
CA ALA A 396 -11.88 4.87 -0.56
C ALA A 396 -11.02 5.20 -1.81
N ALA A 397 -10.80 6.49 -2.09
CA ALA A 397 -10.04 6.94 -3.25
C ALA A 397 -8.56 7.22 -2.97
N ALA A 398 -8.24 7.56 -1.72
CA ALA A 398 -6.89 7.85 -1.25
C ALA A 398 -6.05 6.55 -1.15
N PRO A 399 -4.76 6.61 -1.47
CA PRO A 399 -3.84 5.51 -1.12
C PRO A 399 -3.87 5.22 0.38
N VAL A 400 -3.52 4.00 0.76
CA VAL A 400 -3.33 3.64 2.17
C VAL A 400 -2.30 4.56 2.85
N ALA A 401 -2.48 4.81 4.14
CA ALA A 401 -1.67 5.71 4.96
C ALA A 401 -1.60 7.15 4.43
N SER A 402 -2.73 7.66 3.89
CA SER A 402 -2.84 9.05 3.45
C SER A 402 -3.23 9.99 4.60
N GLU A 403 -2.79 11.24 4.50
CA GLU A 403 -3.29 12.35 5.32
C GLU A 403 -4.47 13.00 4.58
N ILE A 404 -5.61 13.12 5.25
CA ILE A 404 -6.86 13.67 4.71
C ILE A 404 -7.28 14.87 5.55
N PHE A 405 -7.71 15.96 4.89
CA PHE A 405 -8.20 17.16 5.56
C PHE A 405 -9.66 17.39 5.20
N LEU A 406 -10.52 17.43 6.22
CA LEU A 406 -11.95 17.75 6.07
C LEU A 406 -12.22 19.17 6.60
N PHE A 407 -12.85 20.00 5.78
CA PHE A 407 -13.24 21.37 6.11
C PHE A 407 -14.76 21.49 6.16
N THR A 408 -15.32 21.96 7.28
CA THR A 408 -16.77 22.19 7.44
C THR A 408 -17.06 23.12 8.63
N ASP A 409 -18.20 23.80 8.59
CA ASP A 409 -18.81 24.53 9.70
C ASP A 409 -20.06 23.83 10.26
N GLY A 410 -20.43 22.67 9.70
CA GLY A 410 -21.66 21.95 9.99
C GLY A 410 -21.48 20.63 10.77
N GLU A 411 -22.51 20.26 11.52
CA GLU A 411 -22.61 18.94 12.17
C GLU A 411 -22.94 17.86 11.11
N PRO A 412 -22.43 16.61 11.24
CA PRO A 412 -22.72 15.58 10.26
C PRO A 412 -24.20 15.15 10.31
N LYS A 413 -24.89 15.28 9.18
CA LYS A 413 -26.24 14.74 8.95
C LYS A 413 -26.28 13.22 8.98
N ASP A 414 -25.17 12.60 8.59
CA ASP A 414 -24.98 11.17 8.40
C ASP A 414 -24.12 10.56 9.52
N ALA A 415 -24.28 11.06 10.75
CA ALA A 415 -23.51 10.64 11.92
C ALA A 415 -23.54 9.12 12.20
N GLU A 416 -24.57 8.40 11.74
CA GLU A 416 -24.66 6.95 11.80
C GLU A 416 -23.54 6.23 11.02
N MET A 417 -22.89 6.91 10.07
CA MET A 417 -21.78 6.37 9.30
C MET A 417 -20.46 6.30 10.08
N LYS A 418 -20.41 6.86 11.30
CA LYS A 418 -19.18 6.91 12.12
C LYS A 418 -18.45 5.57 12.20
N SER A 419 -19.15 4.46 12.47
CA SER A 419 -18.51 3.14 12.57
C SER A 419 -17.97 2.64 11.23
N THR A 420 -18.66 2.95 10.12
CA THR A 420 -18.20 2.60 8.76
C THR A 420 -16.96 3.40 8.37
N VAL A 421 -16.96 4.70 8.65
CA VAL A 421 -15.80 5.58 8.43
C VAL A 421 -14.62 5.13 9.29
N LEU A 422 -14.86 4.81 10.56
CA LEU A 422 -13.82 4.31 11.46
C LEU A 422 -13.17 3.02 10.94
N ALA A 423 -13.97 2.04 10.50
CA ALA A 423 -13.44 0.81 9.92
C ALA A 423 -12.60 1.07 8.65
N LEU A 424 -12.97 2.09 7.85
CA LEU A 424 -12.22 2.46 6.66
C LEU A 424 -10.92 3.20 7.00
N ILE A 425 -10.92 4.07 8.02
CA ILE A 425 -9.71 4.67 8.60
C ILE A 425 -8.74 3.58 9.06
N GLU A 426 -9.23 2.61 9.83
CA GLU A 426 -8.40 1.54 10.39
C GLU A 426 -7.83 0.59 9.32
N SER A 427 -8.60 0.30 8.27
CA SER A 427 -8.15 -0.58 7.18
C SER A 427 -7.22 0.13 6.20
N THR A 428 -7.46 1.40 5.91
CA THR A 428 -6.57 2.20 5.05
C THR A 428 -5.36 2.72 5.80
N LYS A 429 -5.35 2.70 7.14
CA LYS A 429 -4.32 3.30 8.01
C LYS A 429 -4.16 4.82 7.78
N SER A 430 -5.19 5.47 7.26
CA SER A 430 -5.16 6.90 6.93
C SER A 430 -5.37 7.74 8.18
N THR A 431 -4.76 8.93 8.18
CA THR A 431 -4.93 9.93 9.23
C THR A 431 -5.87 11.02 8.75
N VAL A 432 -6.88 11.36 9.56
CA VAL A 432 -7.91 12.34 9.19
C VAL A 432 -7.84 13.54 10.13
N ASN A 433 -7.57 14.69 9.54
CA ASN A 433 -7.53 15.97 10.23
C ASN A 433 -8.79 16.76 9.88
N PHE A 434 -9.47 17.29 10.89
CA PHE A 434 -10.69 18.06 10.77
C PHE A 434 -10.38 19.52 11.06
N VAL A 435 -10.81 20.41 10.16
CA VAL A 435 -10.73 21.85 10.29
C VAL A 435 -12.16 22.36 10.39
N LEU A 436 -12.56 22.70 11.60
CA LEU A 436 -13.94 22.98 11.99
C LEU A 436 -14.11 24.47 12.27
N THR A 437 -14.95 25.15 11.47
CA THR A 437 -15.08 26.62 11.52
C THR A 437 -16.25 27.14 12.35
N ASN A 438 -16.84 26.27 13.17
CA ASN A 438 -17.95 26.55 14.08
C ASN A 438 -17.59 26.45 15.59
N PRO A 439 -16.49 27.08 16.05
CA PRO A 439 -16.08 26.98 17.45
C PRO A 439 -17.16 27.56 18.38
N ARG A 440 -17.47 26.87 19.48
CA ARG A 440 -18.35 27.42 20.54
C ARG A 440 -17.54 27.77 21.79
N SER A 441 -17.61 29.04 22.18
CA SER A 441 -16.81 29.66 23.25
C SER A 441 -17.07 29.16 24.69
N ASN A 442 -17.94 28.18 24.95
CA ASN A 442 -18.46 27.93 26.31
C ASN A 442 -18.69 26.45 26.68
N THR A 443 -17.80 25.53 26.29
CA THR A 443 -17.94 24.10 26.64
C THR A 443 -16.90 23.70 27.69
N THR A 444 -17.32 23.67 28.96
CA THR A 444 -16.43 23.45 30.11
C THR A 444 -16.15 21.98 30.44
N ARG A 445 -16.50 21.04 29.54
CA ARG A 445 -16.43 19.57 29.80
C ARG A 445 -16.01 18.70 28.61
N SER A 446 -15.56 19.27 27.49
CA SER A 446 -15.14 18.51 26.30
C SER A 446 -13.88 19.12 25.67
N LEU A 447 -13.17 18.33 24.85
CA LEU A 447 -12.07 18.76 23.97
C LEU A 447 -12.50 19.93 23.05
N SER A 448 -13.80 20.07 22.81
CA SER A 448 -14.42 20.79 21.69
C SER A 448 -15.88 21.14 21.95
N ASN A 449 -16.54 21.75 20.95
CA ASN A 449 -17.98 21.84 20.84
C ASN A 449 -18.66 20.44 20.79
N PRO A 450 -19.65 20.13 21.65
CA PRO A 450 -20.32 18.82 21.67
C PRO A 450 -20.89 18.33 20.33
N VAL A 451 -21.26 19.24 19.43
CA VAL A 451 -21.75 18.87 18.08
C VAL A 451 -20.63 18.33 17.18
N ASN A 452 -19.37 18.62 17.52
CA ASN A 452 -18.18 18.19 16.78
C ASN A 452 -17.59 16.88 17.32
N GLN A 453 -18.16 16.29 18.38
CA GLN A 453 -17.61 15.08 19.05
C GLN A 453 -17.37 13.92 18.08
N VAL A 454 -18.21 13.75 17.07
CA VAL A 454 -18.03 12.71 16.04
C VAL A 454 -16.72 12.90 15.27
N TYR A 455 -16.41 14.14 14.89
CA TYR A 455 -15.16 14.48 14.19
C TYR A 455 -13.95 14.27 15.09
N GLU A 456 -14.05 14.64 16.36
CA GLU A 456 -12.97 14.43 17.32
C GLU A 456 -12.64 12.97 17.53
N ASP A 457 -13.66 12.13 17.72
CA ASP A 457 -13.48 10.70 17.94
C ASP A 457 -12.79 10.05 16.74
N LEU A 458 -13.13 10.49 15.52
CA LEU A 458 -12.49 10.04 14.27
C LEU A 458 -11.06 10.59 14.13
N ALA A 459 -10.82 11.85 14.51
CA ALA A 459 -9.48 12.44 14.54
C ALA A 459 -8.58 11.64 15.49
N VAL A 460 -9.04 11.40 16.71
CA VAL A 460 -8.34 10.62 17.73
C VAL A 460 -8.05 9.21 17.23
N ALA A 461 -9.06 8.50 16.70
CA ALA A 461 -8.89 7.13 16.24
C ALA A 461 -7.94 6.99 15.04
N SER A 462 -7.90 8.00 14.17
CA SER A 462 -7.02 8.04 12.99
C SER A 462 -5.60 8.57 13.28
N GLY A 463 -5.35 9.06 14.50
CA GLY A 463 -4.10 9.74 14.83
C GLY A 463 -4.02 11.19 14.33
N GLY A 464 -5.13 11.76 13.88
CA GLY A 464 -5.23 13.11 13.30
C GLY A 464 -5.53 14.21 14.32
N LEU A 465 -5.87 15.39 13.79
CA LEU A 465 -6.13 16.61 14.57
C LEU A 465 -7.60 17.04 14.41
N GLY A 466 -8.23 17.51 15.50
CA GLY A 466 -9.56 18.15 15.48
C GLY A 466 -9.42 19.63 15.78
N ILE A 467 -9.15 20.44 14.77
CA ILE A 467 -8.82 21.86 14.92
C ILE A 467 -10.12 22.68 14.85
N GLU A 468 -10.50 23.33 15.94
CA GLU A 468 -11.57 24.33 15.93
C GLU A 468 -10.98 25.73 15.74
N VAL A 469 -11.49 26.47 14.76
CA VAL A 469 -10.93 27.77 14.40
C VAL A 469 -12.02 28.72 13.91
N PRO A 470 -12.13 29.95 14.42
CA PRO A 470 -13.05 30.93 13.85
C PRO A 470 -12.59 31.31 12.45
N ASN A 471 -13.53 31.63 11.55
CA ASN A 471 -13.23 31.98 10.15
C ASN A 471 -12.09 33.00 10.02
N GLN A 472 -12.06 34.01 10.91
CA GLN A 472 -11.06 35.07 10.88
C GLN A 472 -9.61 34.58 11.14
N LEU A 473 -9.47 33.42 11.78
CA LEU A 473 -8.18 32.82 12.16
C LEU A 473 -7.88 31.54 11.36
N LEU A 474 -8.71 31.17 10.38
CA LEU A 474 -8.51 29.95 9.59
C LEU A 474 -7.13 29.93 8.91
N ALA A 475 -6.63 31.10 8.50
CA ALA A 475 -5.30 31.26 7.93
C ALA A 475 -4.17 30.81 8.89
N ASP A 476 -4.38 30.90 10.20
CA ASP A 476 -3.39 30.49 11.20
C ASP A 476 -3.22 28.96 11.26
N THR A 477 -4.16 28.19 10.69
CA THR A 477 -4.06 26.72 10.58
C THR A 477 -3.23 26.25 9.38
N THR A 478 -2.86 27.17 8.47
CA THR A 478 -2.09 26.85 7.25
C THR A 478 -0.79 26.13 7.56
N SER A 479 -0.09 26.54 8.61
CA SER A 479 1.17 25.94 9.04
C SER A 479 0.97 24.49 9.47
N ALA A 480 -0.08 24.22 10.26
CA ALA A 480 -0.43 22.87 10.69
C ALA A 480 -0.79 21.97 9.48
N ILE A 481 -1.65 22.45 8.56
CA ILE A 481 -2.03 21.69 7.35
C ILE A 481 -0.79 21.44 6.47
N ASN A 482 0.06 22.44 6.32
CA ASN A 482 1.29 22.30 5.55
C ASN A 482 2.23 21.27 6.22
N ASP A 483 2.54 21.43 7.50
CA ASP A 483 3.53 20.61 8.18
C ASP A 483 3.07 19.16 8.43
N THR A 484 1.77 18.90 8.45
CA THR A 484 1.20 17.55 8.57
C THR A 484 1.06 16.82 7.24
N SER A 485 1.12 17.51 6.10
CA SER A 485 0.94 16.91 4.76
C SER A 485 2.25 16.74 3.97
N ILE A 486 3.40 16.88 4.62
CA ILE A 486 4.74 16.73 4.00
C ILE A 486 5.15 15.26 3.87
N SER A 487 6.13 15.00 3.01
CA SER A 487 6.77 13.68 2.94
C SER A 487 7.62 13.40 4.18
N SER A 488 7.71 12.12 4.54
CA SER A 488 8.55 11.62 5.63
C SER A 488 8.16 12.10 7.03
N LEU A 489 6.92 12.54 7.23
CA LEU A 489 6.39 12.83 8.55
C LEU A 489 6.23 11.53 9.34
N VAL A 490 6.70 11.52 10.58
CA VAL A 490 6.55 10.39 11.52
C VAL A 490 5.97 10.88 12.83
N THR A 491 5.07 10.07 13.40
CA THR A 491 4.57 10.26 14.77
C THR A 491 5.56 9.66 15.75
N ILE A 492 6.10 10.50 16.64
CA ILE A 492 7.10 10.12 17.65
C ILE A 492 6.41 9.75 18.96
N PHE A 493 5.39 10.53 19.33
CA PHE A 493 4.62 10.33 20.54
C PHE A 493 3.18 10.78 20.30
N GLN A 494 2.22 10.01 20.80
CA GLN A 494 0.83 10.44 20.80
C GLN A 494 0.14 9.92 22.06
N THR A 495 -0.72 10.76 22.64
CA THR A 495 -1.57 10.36 23.75
C THR A 495 -2.86 11.16 23.80
N VAL A 496 -3.87 10.56 24.44
CA VAL A 496 -5.18 11.16 24.68
C VAL A 496 -5.46 11.03 26.18
N ARG A 497 -6.02 12.08 26.77
CA ARG A 497 -6.46 12.09 28.17
C ARG A 497 -7.89 12.55 28.25
N ASP A 498 -8.73 11.68 28.80
CA ASP A 498 -10.12 11.94 29.16
C ASP A 498 -10.48 11.11 30.42
N PRO A 499 -10.68 11.73 31.59
CA PRO A 499 -10.60 13.17 31.86
C PRO A 499 -9.16 13.70 31.80
N GLY A 500 -9.03 15.03 31.67
CA GLY A 500 -7.74 15.72 31.73
C GLY A 500 -7.01 15.50 33.06
N THR A 501 -5.69 15.32 32.99
CA THR A 501 -4.82 15.17 34.16
C THR A 501 -3.55 16.00 34.00
N ALA A 502 -3.07 16.57 35.10
CA ALA A 502 -1.76 17.21 35.17
C ALA A 502 -0.66 16.16 35.33
N GLU A 503 0.12 15.92 34.29
CA GLU A 503 1.14 14.86 34.26
C GLU A 503 2.31 15.19 33.33
N PRO A 504 3.50 14.65 33.62
CA PRO A 504 4.63 14.71 32.71
C PRO A 504 4.59 13.56 31.69
N PHE A 505 4.99 13.87 30.47
CA PHE A 505 5.29 12.92 29.41
C PHE A 505 6.75 13.01 29.01
N SER A 506 7.33 11.87 28.68
CA SER A 506 8.70 11.76 28.19
C SER A 506 8.74 10.89 26.94
N PHE A 507 9.50 11.30 25.94
CA PHE A 507 9.71 10.53 24.71
C PHE A 507 11.10 10.79 24.13
N ALA A 508 11.63 9.81 23.41
CA ALA A 508 12.97 9.88 22.83
C ALA A 508 12.90 10.37 21.38
N VAL A 509 13.79 11.31 21.04
CA VAL A 509 13.99 11.82 19.68
C VAL A 509 15.41 11.46 19.26
N ASP A 510 15.57 10.76 18.14
CA ASP A 510 16.89 10.41 17.62
C ASP A 510 17.46 11.50 16.69
N SER A 511 18.73 11.34 16.29
CA SER A 511 19.46 12.32 15.51
C SER A 511 19.03 12.43 14.03
N SER A 512 18.18 11.52 13.55
CA SER A 512 17.59 11.56 12.21
C SER A 512 16.38 12.50 12.11
N VAL A 513 15.71 12.78 13.24
CA VAL A 513 14.50 13.61 13.28
C VAL A 513 14.83 15.08 13.04
N ARG A 514 14.03 15.73 12.20
CA ARG A 514 14.04 17.17 11.92
C ARG A 514 12.64 17.75 12.10
N ASN A 515 12.53 19.07 12.24
CA ASN A 515 11.26 19.80 12.36
C ASN A 515 10.31 19.21 13.43
N LEU A 516 10.83 19.02 14.64
CA LEU A 516 10.05 18.50 15.76
C LEU A 516 8.91 19.46 16.09
N THR A 517 7.67 18.97 16.01
CA THR A 517 6.46 19.78 16.18
C THR A 517 5.49 19.08 17.13
N PHE A 518 4.98 19.82 18.12
CA PHE A 518 3.95 19.36 19.04
C PHE A 518 2.62 19.96 18.62
N TYR A 519 1.59 19.11 18.59
CA TYR A 519 0.21 19.48 18.39
C TYR A 519 -0.56 19.11 19.65
N ILE A 520 -1.12 20.11 20.32
CA ILE A 520 -1.98 19.92 21.49
C ILE A 520 -3.38 20.37 21.10
N THR A 521 -4.37 19.49 21.29
CA THR A 521 -5.79 19.84 21.13
C THR A 521 -6.48 19.70 22.47
N GLY A 522 -7.15 20.74 22.95
CA GLY A 522 -7.91 20.77 24.19
C GLY A 522 -8.17 22.18 24.68
N ASN A 523 -9.27 22.34 25.40
CA ASN A 523 -9.66 23.64 25.97
C ASN A 523 -8.86 23.96 27.24
N SER A 524 -8.42 25.22 27.37
CA SER A 524 -7.72 25.73 28.57
C SER A 524 -6.48 24.92 28.99
N THR A 525 -5.67 24.46 28.03
CA THR A 525 -4.46 23.69 28.32
C THR A 525 -3.28 24.60 28.68
N GLN A 526 -2.61 24.30 29.78
CA GLN A 526 -1.28 24.85 30.08
C GLN A 526 -0.25 23.75 29.92
N PHE A 527 0.91 24.09 29.38
CA PHE A 527 1.99 23.12 29.23
C PHE A 527 3.37 23.76 29.35
N THR A 528 4.37 22.94 29.64
CA THR A 528 5.78 23.32 29.60
C THR A 528 6.56 22.24 28.88
N ILE A 529 7.23 22.63 27.79
CA ILE A 529 8.15 21.74 27.07
C ILE A 529 9.56 21.91 27.61
N THR A 530 10.30 20.80 27.69
CA THR A 530 11.69 20.76 28.16
C THR A 530 12.53 19.92 27.21
N ALA A 531 13.56 20.54 26.65
CA ALA A 531 14.53 19.89 25.78
C ALA A 531 15.49 18.97 26.54
N PRO A 532 16.17 18.04 25.84
CA PRO A 532 17.24 17.22 26.42
C PRO A 532 18.37 18.04 27.06
N SER A 533 18.56 19.28 26.61
CA SER A 533 19.54 20.23 27.17
C SER A 533 19.13 20.80 28.54
N GLY A 534 17.91 20.55 28.99
CA GLY A 534 17.32 21.14 30.21
C GLY A 534 16.67 22.51 30.00
N GLN A 535 16.73 23.08 28.79
CA GLN A 535 16.02 24.30 28.46
C GLN A 535 14.50 24.06 28.40
N SER A 536 13.71 24.94 29.01
CA SER A 536 12.25 24.84 29.04
C SER A 536 11.55 26.09 28.51
N GLN A 537 10.32 25.91 28.03
CA GLN A 537 9.43 26.99 27.59
C GLN A 537 7.99 26.67 27.97
N SER A 538 7.29 27.63 28.59
CA SER A 538 5.89 27.47 28.96
C SER A 538 4.95 27.93 27.86
N SER A 539 3.70 27.45 27.88
CA SER A 539 2.66 27.81 26.91
C SER A 539 2.32 29.32 26.89
N GLY A 540 2.67 30.06 27.96
CA GLY A 540 2.51 31.52 28.01
C GLY A 540 3.58 32.30 27.21
N GLN A 541 4.63 31.64 26.72
CA GLN A 541 5.70 32.24 25.92
C GLN A 541 5.52 31.88 24.45
N SER A 542 4.78 32.71 23.69
CA SER A 542 4.46 32.44 22.28
C SER A 542 5.69 32.38 21.39
N ASP A 543 6.70 33.22 21.63
CA ASP A 543 7.99 33.15 20.95
C ASP A 543 9.11 33.11 22.01
N GLY A 544 9.62 31.91 22.26
CA GLY A 544 10.68 31.67 23.24
C GLY A 544 11.97 31.19 22.60
N SER A 545 12.97 30.93 23.44
CA SER A 545 14.28 30.47 22.98
C SER A 545 14.27 29.02 22.49
N LEU A 546 13.23 28.24 22.81
CA LEU A 546 13.13 26.82 22.45
C LEU A 546 12.22 26.60 21.23
N ALA A 547 11.07 27.27 21.18
CA ALA A 547 10.03 27.05 20.19
C ALA A 547 9.22 28.32 19.89
N VAL A 548 8.49 28.28 18.77
CA VAL A 548 7.39 29.20 18.47
C VAL A 548 6.08 28.46 18.72
N ILE A 549 5.15 29.08 19.46
CA ILE A 549 3.84 28.54 19.82
C ILE A 549 2.77 29.38 19.14
N GLN A 550 2.02 28.73 18.24
CA GLN A 550 0.81 29.27 17.62
C GLN A 550 -0.41 28.64 18.32
N SER A 551 -1.40 29.45 18.70
CA SER A 551 -2.56 28.99 19.45
C SER A 551 -3.86 29.53 18.84
N VAL A 552 -4.83 28.66 18.60
CA VAL A 552 -6.11 28.99 17.99
C VAL A 552 -7.21 28.18 18.70
N VAL A 553 -8.07 28.86 19.48
CA VAL A 553 -9.16 28.24 20.27
C VAL A 553 -8.71 27.03 21.09
N ASN A 554 -8.94 25.81 20.59
CA ASN A 554 -8.61 24.56 21.27
C ASN A 554 -7.27 23.97 20.81
N PHE A 555 -6.57 24.59 19.87
CA PHE A 555 -5.39 24.04 19.22
C PHE A 555 -4.13 24.85 19.55
N HIS A 556 -3.05 24.14 19.90
CA HIS A 556 -1.71 24.71 20.03
C HIS A 556 -0.73 23.94 19.15
N MET A 557 0.00 24.67 18.31
CA MET A 557 1.12 24.14 17.54
C MET A 557 2.44 24.72 18.07
N VAL A 558 3.34 23.84 18.49
CA VAL A 558 4.65 24.20 19.05
C VAL A 558 5.74 23.74 18.08
N GLN A 559 6.31 24.67 17.33
CA GLN A 559 7.40 24.42 16.38
C GLN A 559 8.75 24.65 17.05
N VAL A 560 9.53 23.58 17.23
CA VAL A 560 10.85 23.66 17.86
C VAL A 560 11.86 24.32 16.92
N LYS A 561 12.54 25.38 17.38
CA LYS A 561 13.49 26.15 16.57
C LYS A 561 14.74 25.35 16.19
N ASN A 562 15.22 24.49 17.10
CA ASN A 562 16.36 23.61 16.86
C ASN A 562 15.98 22.14 17.05
N SER A 563 15.50 21.52 15.98
CA SER A 563 15.09 20.12 15.98
C SER A 563 16.25 19.11 16.02
N SER A 564 17.51 19.55 16.09
CA SER A 564 18.68 18.64 16.10
C SER A 564 19.03 18.12 17.49
N GLN A 565 18.24 18.48 18.52
CA GLN A 565 18.45 18.04 19.89
C GLN A 565 17.90 16.62 20.08
N ALA A 566 18.71 15.63 19.70
CA ALA A 566 18.45 14.24 20.03
C ALA A 566 18.54 14.01 21.55
N GLY A 567 17.71 13.11 22.06
CA GLY A 567 17.63 12.78 23.48
C GLY A 567 16.20 12.68 23.98
N VAL A 568 16.04 12.66 25.29
CA VAL A 568 14.73 12.60 25.94
C VAL A 568 14.14 14.00 26.07
N TRP A 569 13.02 14.21 25.39
CA TRP A 569 12.19 15.40 25.54
C TRP A 569 11.14 15.15 26.60
N ASN A 570 10.76 16.21 27.31
CA ASN A 570 9.68 16.17 28.29
C ASN A 570 8.64 17.24 27.97
N ILE A 571 7.38 16.93 28.23
CA ILE A 571 6.30 17.91 28.26
C ILE A 571 5.46 17.67 29.50
N TYR A 572 5.33 18.71 30.32
CA TYR A 572 4.40 18.72 31.44
C TYR A 572 3.08 19.33 30.97
N MET A 573 2.02 18.52 30.97
CA MET A 573 0.66 18.98 30.68
C MET A 573 -0.03 19.33 31.98
N ASN A 574 -0.75 20.44 32.01
CA ASN A 574 -1.58 20.89 33.12
C ASN A 574 -2.95 21.28 32.58
N SER A 575 -3.86 20.31 32.57
CA SER A 575 -5.26 20.50 32.17
C SER A 575 -6.16 19.63 33.03
N THR A 576 -7.28 20.20 33.48
CA THR A 576 -8.39 19.46 34.10
C THR A 576 -9.43 19.01 33.07
N GLN A 577 -9.29 19.48 31.83
CA GLN A 577 -10.13 19.14 30.69
C GLN A 577 -9.44 18.13 29.79
N PRO A 578 -10.21 17.31 29.05
CA PRO A 578 -9.63 16.40 28.08
C PRO A 578 -8.64 17.10 27.14
N TYR A 579 -7.60 16.38 26.72
CA TYR A 579 -6.65 16.86 25.71
C TYR A 579 -6.06 15.72 24.89
N THR A 580 -5.60 16.06 23.69
CA THR A 580 -4.71 15.23 22.87
C THR A 580 -3.35 15.90 22.78
N LEU A 581 -2.29 15.08 22.78
CA LEU A 581 -0.93 15.51 22.54
C LEU A 581 -0.34 14.61 21.46
N LYS A 582 0.04 15.18 20.33
CA LYS A 582 0.71 14.51 19.21
C LYS A 582 2.04 15.20 18.96
N VAL A 583 3.12 14.43 18.89
CA VAL A 583 4.47 14.91 18.58
C VAL A 583 4.94 14.25 17.30
N THR A 584 5.37 15.06 16.36
CA THR A 584 5.79 14.62 15.03
C THR A 584 7.15 15.19 14.65
N GLY A 585 7.78 14.59 13.65
CA GLY A 585 8.94 15.18 12.99
C GLY A 585 9.17 14.57 11.61
N LYS A 586 10.08 15.16 10.84
CA LYS A 586 10.54 14.63 9.55
C LYS A 586 11.68 13.64 9.79
N SER A 587 11.53 12.39 9.36
CA SER A 587 12.59 11.38 9.44
C SER A 587 12.60 10.45 8.22
N SER A 588 13.78 10.05 7.77
CA SER A 588 13.94 8.98 6.78
C SER A 588 13.67 7.59 7.35
N ILE A 589 13.53 7.47 8.68
CA ILE A 589 13.21 6.24 9.38
C ILE A 589 11.73 6.27 9.70
N ASN A 590 10.97 5.29 9.19
CA ASN A 590 9.58 5.10 9.54
C ASN A 590 9.36 3.65 10.00
N PHE A 591 8.44 3.44 10.92
CA PHE A 591 8.11 2.13 11.47
C PHE A 591 6.78 1.65 10.91
N GLN A 592 6.81 0.49 10.26
CA GLN A 592 5.61 -0.24 9.87
C GLN A 592 5.51 -1.47 10.77
N PHE A 593 4.32 -1.70 11.30
CA PHE A 593 4.03 -2.89 12.09
C PHE A 593 2.67 -3.44 11.67
N ASP A 594 2.57 -4.75 11.73
CA ASP A 594 1.32 -5.47 11.65
C ASP A 594 1.16 -6.24 12.95
N PHE A 595 -0.04 -6.16 13.53
CA PHE A 595 -0.41 -7.10 14.58
C PHE A 595 -0.70 -8.44 13.90
N VAL A 596 0.16 -9.41 14.18
CA VAL A 596 0.00 -10.78 13.69
C VAL A 596 -0.37 -11.67 14.86
N GLU A 597 -1.36 -12.55 14.65
CA GLU A 597 -1.67 -13.59 15.62
C GLU A 597 -0.64 -14.72 15.47
N VAL A 598 0.09 -15.00 16.54
CA VAL A 598 1.12 -16.04 16.55
C VAL A 598 0.45 -17.39 16.74
N TYR A 599 0.27 -18.14 15.65
CA TYR A 599 -0.16 -19.53 15.71
C TYR A 599 1.05 -20.42 16.02
N GLN A 600 1.06 -21.04 17.21
CA GLN A 600 2.16 -21.89 17.68
C GLN A 600 2.22 -23.27 17.01
N VAL A 601 1.22 -23.61 16.19
CA VAL A 601 1.17 -24.86 15.45
C VAL A 601 1.00 -24.50 13.98
N PRO A 602 1.92 -24.88 13.09
CA PRO A 602 1.65 -24.80 11.67
C PRO A 602 0.48 -25.76 11.41
N HIS A 603 -0.64 -25.27 10.87
CA HIS A 603 -1.67 -26.13 10.28
C HIS A 603 -1.33 -26.46 8.86
#